data_AF-A0A443YK48-F1
#
_entry.id   AF-A0A443YK48-F1
#
_cell.length_a   1.000
_cell.length_b   1.000
_cell.length_c   1.000
_cell.angle_alpha   90.00
_cell.angle_beta   90.00
_cell.angle_gamma   90.00
#
_symmetry.space_group_name_H-M   'P 1'
#
loop_
_entity.id
_entity.type
_entity.pdbx_description
1 polymer ?
#
loop_
_entity_poly.entity_id
_entity_poly.type
_entity_poly.pdbx_seq_one_letter_code
_entity_poly.pdbx_strand_id
1 'polypeptide(L)' 'MTARADPRLTPRKALCRLQSIGYALEELSILSETATAKDLTSTLYVLSQVVEESTMAMQPLLPKHAPPKIDREA' A
#
# COMPACT_ATOMS: atom_id res chain seq x y z
N MET A 1 -8.83 11.46 7.84
CA MET A 1 -7.66 11.79 7.00
C MET A 1 -7.87 11.09 5.68
N THR A 2 -7.99 11.83 4.59
CA THR A 2 -7.85 11.27 3.23
C THR A 2 -6.45 11.64 2.79
N ALA A 3 -5.57 10.68 2.49
CA ALA A 3 -4.32 11.01 1.81
C ALA A 3 -4.64 11.82 0.56
N ARG A 4 -3.71 12.70 0.18
CA ARG A 4 -3.82 13.50 -1.04
C ARG A 4 -2.83 12.89 -2.01
N ALA A 5 -3.28 12.51 -3.19
CA ALA A 5 -2.42 11.93 -4.21
C ALA A 5 -1.26 12.90 -4.50
N ASP A 6 -0.01 12.44 -4.41
CA ASP A 6 1.12 13.21 -4.93
C ASP A 6 0.93 13.38 -6.44
N PRO A 7 0.70 14.60 -6.96
CA PRO A 7 0.43 14.83 -8.38
C PRO A 7 1.62 14.48 -9.27
N ARG A 8 2.83 14.29 -8.70
CA ARG A 8 4.03 13.88 -9.44
C ARG A 8 4.18 12.36 -9.57
N LEU A 9 3.37 11.58 -8.84
CA LEU A 9 3.41 10.13 -8.87
C LEU A 9 2.58 9.61 -10.05
N THR A 10 3.25 9.14 -11.10
CA THR A 10 2.56 8.53 -12.24
C THR A 10 2.04 7.14 -11.89
N PRO A 11 0.95 6.67 -12.53
CA PRO A 11 0.43 5.32 -12.28
C PRO A 11 1.47 4.21 -12.48
N ARG A 12 2.31 4.30 -13.53
CA ARG A 12 3.39 3.33 -13.77
C ARG A 12 4.39 3.29 -12.61
N LYS A 13 4.75 4.45 -12.06
CA LYS A 13 5.67 4.55 -10.92
C LYS A 13 5.01 4.06 -9.62
N ALA A 14 3.71 4.29 -9.44
CA ALA A 14 2.93 3.73 -8.35
C ALA A 14 2.87 2.20 -8.42
N LEU A 15 2.67 1.62 -9.61
CA LEU A 15 2.75 0.18 -9.85
C LEU A 15 4.11 -0.40 -9.45
N CYS A 16 5.22 0.22 -9.88
CA CYS A 16 6.55 -0.21 -9.46
C CYS A 16 6.77 -0.10 -7.95
N ARG A 17 6.27 0.96 -7.29
CA ARG A 17 6.34 1.11 -5.83
C ARG A 17 5.56 0.01 -5.10
N LEU A 18 4.35 -0.32 -5.57
CA LEU A 18 3.53 -1.40 -5.00
C LEU A 18 4.22 -2.76 -5.14
N GLN A 19 4.90 -3.01 -6.26
CA GLN A 19 5.73 -4.21 -6.43
C GLN A 19 6.89 -4.25 -5.41
N SER A 20 7.60 -3.13 -5.23
CA SER A 20 8.66 -3.03 -4.21
C SER A 20 8.16 -3.23 -2.78
N ILE A 21 6.94 -2.79 -2.46
CA ILE A 21 6.30 -3.07 -1.15
C ILE A 21 6.10 -4.57 -0.95
N GLY A 22 5.65 -5.30 -1.99
CA GLY A 22 5.50 -6.76 -1.92
C GLY A 22 6.81 -7.45 -1.52
N TYR A 23 7.92 -7.10 -2.16
CA TYR A 23 9.24 -7.60 -1.80
C TYR A 23 9.67 -7.19 -0.38
N ALA A 24 9.43 -5.94 0.02
CA ALA A 24 9.77 -5.48 1.37
C ALA A 24 8.98 -6.22 2.46
N LEU A 25 7.73 -6.61 2.20
CA LEU A 25 6.93 -7.43 3.11
C LEU A 25 7.46 -8.86 3.21
N GLU A 26 7.93 -9.44 2.11
CA GLU A 26 8.59 -10.74 2.11
C GLU A 26 9.89 -10.70 2.93
N GLU A 27 10.71 -9.66 2.75
CA GLU A 27 11.93 -9.46 3.56
C GLU A 27 11.63 -9.22 5.04
N LEU A 28 10.59 -8.45 5.37
CA LEU A 28 10.14 -8.26 6.74
C LEU A 28 9.69 -9.56 7.39
N SER A 29 9.04 -10.46 6.64
CA SER A 29 8.63 -11.76 7.17
C SER A 29 9.84 -12.57 7.68
N ILE A 30 10.96 -12.48 6.97
CA ILE A 30 12.23 -13.13 7.32
C ILE A 30 12.90 -12.45 8.51
N LEU A 31 12.90 -11.11 8.54
CA LEU A 31 13.57 -10.33 9.59
C LEU A 31 12.73 -10.19 10.88
N SER A 32 11.45 -10.56 10.83
CA SER A 32 10.49 -10.40 11.95
C SER A 32 10.90 -11.14 13.23
N GLU A 33 11.65 -12.22 13.12
CA GLU A 33 12.16 -12.98 14.27
C GLU A 33 13.17 -12.18 15.11
N THR A 34 13.76 -11.12 14.54
CA THR A 34 14.81 -10.31 15.17
C THR A 34 14.45 -8.83 15.30
N ALA A 35 13.40 -8.38 14.60
CA ALA A 35 12.94 -6.99 14.62
C ALA A 35 12.16 -6.68 15.90
N THR A 36 12.35 -5.49 16.47
CA THR A 36 11.55 -5.08 17.63
C THR A 36 10.11 -4.75 17.20
N ALA A 37 9.16 -4.81 18.13
CA ALA A 37 7.78 -4.40 17.86
C ALA A 37 7.69 -2.95 17.35
N LYS A 38 8.60 -2.07 17.79
CA LYS A 38 8.68 -0.68 17.32
C LYS A 38 9.14 -0.61 15.86
N ASP A 39 10.12 -1.41 15.48
CA ASP A 39 10.64 -1.45 14.10
C ASP A 39 9.58 -1.99 13.14
N LEU A 40 8.88 -3.05 13.54
CA LEU A 40 7.76 -3.62 12.80
C LEU A 40 6.63 -2.60 12.63
N THR A 41 6.22 -1.92 13.71
CA THR A 41 5.14 -0.92 13.66
C THR A 41 5.51 0.27 12.77
N SER A 42 6.74 0.77 12.89
CA SER A 42 7.23 1.88 12.07
C SER A 42 7.28 1.50 10.59
N THR A 43 7.72 0.28 10.29
CA THR A 43 7.79 -0.21 8.92
C THR A 43 6.40 -0.41 8.32
N LEU A 44 5.47 -1.03 9.07
CA LEU A 44 4.07 -1.18 8.64
C LEU A 44 3.39 0.17 8.40
N TYR A 45 3.69 1.17 9.23
CA TYR A 45 3.18 2.53 9.04
C TYR A 45 3.67 3.15 7.73
N VAL A 46 4.97 3.06 7.44
CA VAL A 46 5.55 3.56 6.18
C VAL A 46 4.95 2.82 4.98
N LEU A 47 4.87 1.48 5.03
CA LEU A 47 4.29 0.69 3.95
C LEU A 47 2.81 1.06 3.72
N SER A 48 2.04 1.28 4.77
CA SER A 48 0.64 1.73 4.67
C SER A 48 0.52 3.08 3.95
N GLN A 49 1.39 4.05 4.26
CA GLN A 49 1.39 5.35 3.57
C GLN A 49 1.71 5.20 2.08
N VAL A 50 2.72 4.39 1.75
CA VAL A 50 3.11 4.17 0.35
C VAL A 50 2.01 3.46 -0.44
N VAL A 51 1.30 2.51 0.18
CA VAL A 51 0.13 1.85 -0.43
C VAL A 51 -0.99 2.85 -0.67
N GLU A 52 -1.29 3.73 0.29
CA GLU A 52 -2.35 4.74 0.17
C GLU A 52 -2.04 5.72 -0.98
N GLU A 53 -0.84 6.31 -0.99
CA GLU A 53 -0.38 7.22 -2.04
C GLU A 53 -0.39 6.56 -3.43
N SER A 54 0.09 5.31 -3.51
CA SER A 54 0.16 4.58 -4.77
C SER A 54 -1.23 4.17 -5.27
N THR A 55 -2.15 3.82 -4.37
CA THR A 55 -3.54 3.51 -4.70
C THR A 55 -4.26 4.74 -5.26
N MET A 56 -4.02 5.92 -4.66
CA MET A 56 -4.57 7.16 -5.19
C MET A 56 -4.01 7.54 -6.56
N ALA A 57 -2.73 7.29 -6.82
CA ALA A 57 -2.14 7.50 -8.14
C ALA A 57 -2.67 6.51 -9.19
N MET A 58 -3.06 5.30 -8.75
CA MET A 58 -3.61 4.24 -9.61
C MET A 58 -5.14 4.32 -9.80
N GLN A 59 -5.86 5.05 -8.94
CA GLN A 59 -7.31 5.26 -8.99
C GLN A 59 -7.86 5.60 -10.39
N PRO A 60 -7.20 6.47 -11.20
CA PRO A 60 -7.67 6.79 -12.55
C PRO A 60 -7.60 5.61 -13.54
N LEU A 61 -6.75 4.62 -13.28
CA LEU A 61 -6.57 3.44 -14.13
C LEU A 61 -7.50 2.28 -13.75
N LEU A 62 -7.99 2.27 -12.51
CA LEU A 62 -8.98 1.30 -12.11
C LEU A 62 -10.25 1.60 -12.92
N PRO A 63 -10.90 0.57 -13.49
CA PRO A 63 -12.24 0.75 -14.03
C PRO A 63 -13.09 1.42 -12.94
N LYS A 64 -14.13 2.17 -13.32
CA LYS A 64 -15.17 2.58 -12.38
C LYS A 64 -15.94 1.34 -11.90
N HIS A 65 -15.27 0.40 -11.26
CA HIS A 65 -15.89 -0.64 -10.49
C HIS A 65 -16.59 0.10 -9.36
N ALA A 66 -17.92 0.13 -9.43
CA ALA A 66 -18.72 0.39 -8.25
C ALA A 66 -18.11 -0.46 -7.13
N PRO A 67 -17.80 0.13 -5.96
CA PRO A 67 -17.16 -0.60 -4.88
C PRO A 67 -17.93 -1.91 -4.67
N PRO A 68 -17.25 -3.08 -4.62
CA PRO A 68 -17.93 -4.33 -4.42
C PRO A 68 -18.82 -4.15 -3.19
N LYS A 69 -20.12 -4.40 -3.35
CA LYS A 69 -21.02 -4.47 -2.21
C LYS A 69 -20.48 -5.62 -1.37
N ILE A 70 -19.80 -5.26 -0.28
CA ILE A 70 -19.51 -6.21 0.77
C ILE A 70 -20.88 -6.52 1.35
N ASP A 71 -21.50 -7.63 0.92
CA ASP A 71 -22.57 -8.23 1.70
C ASP A 71 -21.93 -8.59 3.04
N ARG A 72 -22.29 -7.84 4.08
CA ARG A 72 -21.88 -8.07 5.46
C ARG A 72 -22.64 -9.26 6.07
N GLU A 73 -22.97 -10.26 5.26
CA GLU A 73 -23.55 -11.52 5.68
C GLU A 73 -22.69 -12.66 5.10
N ALA A 74 -21.66 -13.02 5.85
CA ALA A 74 -21.02 -14.34 5.87
C ALA A 74 -20.37 -14.54 7.25
#